data_AF-A0A7W1PBV2-F1
#
_entry.id   AF-A0A7W1PBV2-F1
#
_cell.length_a   1.000
_cell.length_b   1.000
_cell.length_c   1.000
_cell.angle_alpha   90.00
_cell.angle_beta   90.00
_cell.angle_gamma   90.00
#
_symmetry.space_group_name_H-M   'P 1'
#
loop_
_entity.id
_entity.type
_entity.pdbx_description
1 polymer ?
#
loop_
_entity_poly.entity_id
_entity_poly.type
_entity_poly.pdbx_seq_one_letter_code
_entity_poly.pdbx_strand_id
1 'polypeptide(L)'
;MTTIAKLFKNGRSQAVRLPREFRFEGDRVRVRRAGRGVLVEPMFTDVSAWFAELDRLASEPFMPEGRQQPRTPQRDVFDDDVPA
;
A
#
# COMPACT_ATOMS: atom_id res chain seq x y z
N MET A 1 8.31 16.02 16.24
CA MET A 1 9.71 15.86 16.69
C MET A 1 10.56 15.46 15.51
N THR A 2 11.78 16.01 15.40
CA THR A 2 12.75 15.67 14.36
C THR A 2 14.07 15.29 15.04
N THR A 3 14.70 14.21 14.59
CA THR A 3 15.98 13.76 15.13
C THR A 3 16.92 13.36 13.99
N ILE A 4 18.22 13.32 14.29
CA ILE A 4 19.25 12.90 13.35
C ILE A 4 19.53 11.42 13.60
N ALA A 5 19.32 10.59 12.57
CA ALA A 5 19.64 9.16 12.61
C ALA A 5 20.99 8.88 11.94
N LYS A 6 21.70 7.87 12.44
CA LYS A 6 22.98 7.45 11.87
C LYS A 6 22.77 6.56 10.63
N LEU A 7 23.43 6.91 9.53
CA LEU A 7 23.60 6.03 8.37
C LEU A 7 24.77 5.08 8.60
N PHE A 8 24.59 3.83 8.17
CA PHE A 8 25.63 2.80 8.23
C PHE A 8 25.46 1.79 7.09
N LYS A 9 26.43 0.88 6.95
CA LYS A 9 26.37 -0.22 5.98
C LYS A 9 25.87 -1.49 6.66
N ASN A 10 24.99 -2.23 5.99
CA ASN A 10 24.62 -3.59 6.35
C ASN A 10 24.90 -4.50 5.14
N GLY A 11 26.03 -5.20 5.16
CA GLY A 11 26.58 -5.85 3.98
C GLY A 11 26.78 -4.86 2.83
N ARG A 12 26.21 -5.18 1.65
CA ARG A 12 26.25 -4.31 0.46
C ARG A 12 25.24 -3.16 0.52
N SER A 13 24.27 -3.20 1.43
CA SER A 13 23.18 -2.21 1.53
C SER A 13 23.54 -1.01 2.41
N GLN A 14 22.81 0.10 2.21
CA GLN A 14 22.78 1.23 3.15
C GLN A 14 21.63 1.01 4.14
N ALA A 15 21.84 1.39 5.40
CA ALA A 15 20.85 1.27 6.47
C ALA A 15 20.81 2.53 7.33
N VAL A 16 19.65 2.79 7.92
CA VAL A 16 19.41 3.86 8.91
C VAL A 16 19.18 3.22 10.26
N ARG A 17 19.86 3.68 11.32
CA ARG A 17 19.56 3.24 12.69
C ARG A 17 18.39 4.06 13.22
N LEU A 18 17.22 3.45 13.30
CA LEU A 18 16.04 4.09 13.89
C LEU A 18 16.22 4.32 15.40
N PRO A 19 16.08 5.57 15.88
CA PRO A 19 16.00 5.87 17.30
C PRO A 19 14.79 5.18 17.95
N ARG A 20 14.83 5.03 19.27
CA ARG A 20 13.87 4.19 20.01
C ARG A 20 12.42 4.60 19.77
N GLU A 21 12.18 5.90 19.74
CA GLU A 21 10.88 6.55 19.56
C GLU A 21 10.32 6.42 18.13
N PHE A 22 11.13 6.00 17.15
CA PHE A 22 10.72 5.77 15.75
C PHE A 22 10.75 4.29 15.35
N ARG A 23 10.88 3.36 16.31
CA ARG A 23 10.87 1.92 16.00
C ARG A 23 9.48 1.46 15.59
N PHE A 24 9.42 0.61 14.58
CA PHE A 24 8.21 -0.09 14.16
C PHE A 24 8.11 -1.44 14.87
N GLU A 25 6.88 -1.93 15.02
CA GLU A 25 6.62 -3.33 15.37
C GLU A 25 6.80 -4.23 14.13
N GLY A 26 7.06 -5.52 14.35
CA GLY A 26 7.24 -6.51 13.28
C GLY A 26 8.64 -6.53 12.66
N ASP A 27 8.76 -7.23 11.52
CA ASP A 27 10.04 -7.48 10.81
C ASP A 27 10.15 -6.73 9.46
N ARG A 28 9.07 -6.07 9.02
CA ARG A 28 8.97 -5.47 7.68
C ARG A 28 8.27 -4.12 7.70
N VAL A 29 8.69 -3.27 6.77
CA VAL A 29 8.13 -1.93 6.54
C VAL A 29 7.97 -1.69 5.04
N ARG A 30 7.01 -0.85 4.68
CA ARG A 30 6.89 -0.32 3.32
C ARG A 30 7.79 0.90 3.16
N VAL A 31 8.54 0.96 2.07
CA VAL A 31 9.40 2.11 1.73
C VAL A 31 8.99 2.66 0.37
N ARG A 32 8.77 3.97 0.29
CA ARG A 32 8.49 4.67 -0.98
C ARG A 32 9.27 5.97 -1.10
N ARG A 33 9.57 6.40 -2.32
CA ARG A 33 10.23 7.69 -2.58
C ARG A 33 9.21 8.83 -2.40
N ALA A 34 9.59 9.88 -1.69
CA ALA A 34 8.78 11.06 -1.46
C ALA A 34 9.66 12.31 -1.60
N GLY A 35 9.64 12.92 -2.78
CA GLY A 35 10.52 14.03 -3.13
C GLY A 35 12.01 13.66 -2.98
N ARG A 36 12.73 14.44 -2.16
CA ARG A 36 14.15 14.20 -1.86
C ARG A 36 14.41 13.09 -0.83
N GLY A 37 13.36 12.58 -0.18
CA GLY A 37 13.46 11.59 0.87
C GLY A 37 12.83 10.25 0.52
N VAL A 38 12.80 9.39 1.53
CA VAL A 38 11.99 8.17 1.55
C VAL A 38 11.00 8.27 2.69
N LEU A 39 9.78 7.77 2.47
CA LEU A 39 8.82 7.53 3.53
C LEU A 39 8.85 6.05 3.88
N VAL A 40 8.91 5.78 5.18
CA VAL A 40 8.91 4.43 5.76
C VAL A 40 7.66 4.30 6.61
N GLU A 41 6.79 3.36 6.27
CA GLU A 41 5.49 3.13 6.90
C GLU A 41 5.40 1.68 7.38
N PRO A 42 4.70 1.39 8.49
CA PRO A 42 4.51 0.01 8.94
C PRO A 42 3.79 -0.80 7.85
N MET A 43 4.15 -2.08 7.74
CA MET A 43 3.43 -3.00 6.88
C MET A 43 2.37 -3.72 7.71
N PHE A 44 1.10 -3.45 7.44
CA PHE A 44 0.02 -4.25 8.02
C PHE A 44 0.08 -5.66 7.41
N THR A 45 0.35 -6.66 8.25
CA THR A 45 0.31 -8.07 7.87
C THR A 45 -0.90 -8.79 8.45
N ASP A 46 -1.57 -8.20 9.43
CA ASP A 46 -2.79 -8.73 10.02
C ASP A 46 -4.01 -8.22 9.26
N VAL A 47 -4.51 -9.07 8.36
CA VAL A 47 -5.70 -8.82 7.55
C VAL A 47 -6.95 -8.70 8.43
N SER A 48 -7.03 -9.46 9.53
CA SER A 48 -8.17 -9.44 10.44
C SER A 48 -8.24 -8.12 11.20
N ALA A 49 -7.11 -7.64 11.74
CA ALA A 49 -7.03 -6.33 12.38
C ALA A 49 -7.36 -5.19 11.41
N TRP A 50 -6.95 -5.32 10.14
CA TRP A 50 -7.29 -4.36 9.10
C TRP A 50 -8.80 -4.31 8.80
N PHE A 51 -9.46 -5.47 8.68
CA PHE A 51 -10.92 -5.53 8.52
C PHE A 51 -11.66 -4.99 9.75
N ALA A 52 -11.19 -5.30 10.96
CA ALA A 52 -11.79 -4.79 12.18
C ALA A 52 -11.72 -3.25 12.26
N GLU A 53 -10.62 -2.65 11.79
CA GLU A 53 -10.50 -1.18 11.72
C GLU A 53 -11.39 -0.58 10.63
N LEU A 54 -11.58 -1.27 9.50
CA LEU A 54 -12.57 -0.87 8.49
C LEU A 54 -14.00 -0.91 9.05
N ASP A 55 -14.36 -1.97 9.76
CA ASP A 55 -15.67 -2.12 10.38
C ASP A 55 -15.90 -1.03 11.44
N ARG A 56 -14.87 -0.69 12.22
CA ARG A 56 -14.92 0.42 13.18
C ARG A 56 -15.20 1.78 12.53
N LEU A 57 -14.69 1.99 11.31
CA LEU A 57 -14.85 3.24 10.55
C LEU A 57 -16.14 3.25 9.72
N ALA A 58 -16.84 2.12 9.57
CA ALA A 58 -18.07 2.03 8.81
C ALA A 58 -19.24 2.68 9.59
N SER A 59 -19.40 4.00 9.42
CA SER A 59 -20.51 4.75 10.03
C SER A 59 -21.85 4.49 9.34
N GLU A 60 -21.83 4.07 8.07
CA GLU A 60 -23.00 3.81 7.24
C GLU A 60 -22.75 2.60 6.32
N PRO A 61 -23.81 1.89 5.86
CA PRO A 61 -23.68 0.80 4.90
C PRO A 61 -23.01 1.28 3.60
N PHE A 62 -21.88 0.65 3.24
CA PHE A 62 -21.20 0.95 1.97
C PHE A 62 -21.95 0.29 0.79
N MET A 63 -22.41 1.10 -0.16
CA MET A 63 -23.14 0.66 -1.36
C MET A 63 -24.36 -0.25 -1.04
N PRO A 64 -25.38 0.25 -0.34
CA PRO A 64 -26.55 -0.56 0.07
C PRO A 64 -27.34 -1.13 -1.12
N GLU A 65 -27.33 -0.43 -2.26
CA GLU A 65 -27.96 -0.85 -3.52
C GLU A 65 -27.03 -1.72 -4.40
N GLY A 66 -25.86 -2.06 -3.88
CA GLY A 66 -24.82 -2.79 -4.59
C GLY A 66 -24.07 -1.93 -5.62
N ARG A 67 -23.18 -2.60 -6.36
CA ARG A 67 -22.38 -1.95 -7.41
C ARG A 67 -23.25 -1.77 -8.66
N GLN A 68 -23.46 -0.52 -9.08
CA GLN A 68 -24.11 -0.18 -10.35
C GLN A 68 -23.18 -0.43 -11.54
N GLN A 69 -22.83 -1.69 -11.79
CA GLN A 69 -21.95 -2.07 -12.89
C GLN A 69 -22.75 -2.13 -14.21
N PRO A 70 -22.39 -1.34 -15.24
CA PRO A 70 -23.05 -1.44 -16.54
C PRO A 70 -22.73 -2.77 -17.20
N ARG A 71 -23.57 -3.17 -18.17
CA ARG A 71 -23.25 -4.31 -19.03
C ARG A 71 -21.97 -4.01 -19.82
N THR A 72 -21.09 -5.01 -19.92
CA THR A 72 -19.90 -4.92 -20.75
C THR A 72 -20.31 -4.55 -22.18
N PRO A 73 -19.80 -3.45 -22.75
CA PRO A 73 -20.12 -3.08 -24.12
C PRO A 73 -19.53 -4.12 -25.08
N GLN A 74 -20.28 -4.49 -26.11
CA GLN A 74 -19.73 -5.23 -27.25
C GLN A 74 -18.75 -4.31 -28.00
N ARG A 75 -17.60 -4.87 -28.36
CA ARG A 75 -16.59 -4.23 -29.20
C ARG A 75 -16.21 -5.21 -30.28
N ASP A 76 -16.10 -4.73 -31.51
CA ASP A 76 -15.49 -5.50 -32.58
C ASP A 76 -13.98 -5.41 -32.38
N VAL A 77 -13.40 -6.45 -31.75
CA VAL A 77 -11.98 -6.48 -31.36
C VAL A 77 -11.11 -7.06 -32.46
N PHE A 78 -11.72 -7.80 -33.38
CA PHE A 78 -11.07 -8.40 -34.53
C PHE A 78 -11.77 -7.86 -35.78
N ASP A 79 -11.01 -7.31 -36.72
CA ASP A 79 -11.50 -7.21 -38.10
C ASP A 79 -11.53 -8.63 -38.67
N ASP A 80 -12.65 -9.00 -39.30
CA ASP A 80 -12.79 -10.26 -40.06
C ASP A 80 -11.81 -10.31 -41.28
N ASP A 81 -11.07 -9.24 -41.53
CA ASP A 81 -10.10 -9.05 -42.62
C ASP A 81 -8.63 -9.32 -42.23
N VAL A 82 -8.33 -10.01 -41.12
CA VAL A 82 -6.95 -10.50 -40.90
C VAL A 82 -6.74 -11.76 -41.75
N PRO A 83 -5.98 -11.70 -42.86
CA PRO A 83 -5.75 -12.87 -43.68
C PRO A 83 -4.84 -13.85 -42.91
N ALA A 84 -5.12 -15.14 -43.08
CA ALA A 84 -4.32 -16.25 -42.53
C ALA A 84 -2.86 -16.22 -43.01
#